data_AF-A0A8C3XY45-F1
#
_entry.id   AF-A0A8C3XY45-F1
#
_cell.length_a   1.000
_cell.length_b   1.000
_cell.length_c   1.000
_cell.angle_alpha   90.00
_cell.angle_beta   90.00
_cell.angle_gamma   90.00
#
_symmetry.space_group_name_H-M   'P 1'
#
loop_
_entity.id
_entity.type
_entity.pdbx_description
1 polymer ?
#
loop_
_entity_poly.entity_id
_entity_poly.type
_entity_poly.pdbx_seq_one_letter_code
_entity_poly.pdbx_strand_id
1 'polypeptide(L)'
;MWTFRKLCSAQILLLQMKEGRLCSCIFPKTQQFWIGIPNYCTVRVPHNRVEFQVSKVNDKQSVVDSRMATSAEETKTSVGKSPSGVGDGRQHSLQAQMKPINLSFAACGFLGIYHLGAAAAFHRHGKKLLRDVKAFAGASAGSLAAAVLLAVPENIEKCKHFAYGFAEEVRRLNFGAVTPGYDFMKTLREGIESILPSDVHEIAENRLYVSVTNSKSGENHLVSNFPSREDLIKVLLASSFIPVYAGIKPVEFKGQKWIDGGLTNGLPILPVGRTVTISPFSGRLDICPEDKGRVDLYVKLAKQDMMLSLANLVRLNQALFPPDQEKMELLYQNGFDDTVRFLLKENWFE
;
A
#
# COMPACT_ATOMS: atom_id res chain seq x y z
N MET A 1 -23.30 -34.67 -33.98
CA MET A 1 -22.90 -33.36 -34.54
C MET A 1 -23.15 -32.29 -33.48
N TRP A 2 -22.09 -31.58 -33.13
CA TRP A 2 -22.10 -30.42 -32.24
C TRP A 2 -22.95 -29.28 -32.82
N THR A 3 -23.62 -28.51 -31.95
CA THR A 3 -23.38 -27.06 -31.75
C THR A 3 -24.41 -26.48 -30.79
N PHE A 4 -23.99 -26.19 -29.56
CA PHE A 4 -24.71 -25.31 -28.64
C PHE A 4 -24.03 -23.93 -28.71
N ARG A 5 -24.73 -22.91 -29.23
CA ARG A 5 -24.29 -21.51 -29.16
C ARG A 5 -25.45 -20.64 -28.70
N LYS A 6 -25.17 -19.90 -27.62
CA LYS A 6 -25.66 -18.57 -27.27
C LYS A 6 -27.12 -18.42 -26.79
N LEU A 7 -27.27 -18.13 -25.50
CA LEU A 7 -27.58 -16.77 -24.96
C LEU A 7 -27.96 -16.91 -23.48
N CYS A 8 -27.03 -16.64 -22.57
CA CYS A 8 -27.36 -16.28 -21.20
C CYS A 8 -27.18 -14.77 -21.07
N SER A 9 -28.28 -14.04 -21.23
CA SER A 9 -28.42 -12.69 -20.69
C SER A 9 -28.42 -12.80 -19.16
N ALA A 10 -27.29 -12.50 -18.53
CA ALA A 10 -27.27 -12.24 -17.11
C ALA A 10 -27.86 -10.84 -16.88
N GLN A 11 -29.13 -10.79 -16.47
CA GLN A 11 -29.78 -9.59 -15.99
C GLN A 11 -29.02 -9.05 -14.77
N ILE A 12 -28.32 -7.94 -14.97
CA ILE A 12 -27.74 -7.12 -13.92
C ILE A 12 -28.91 -6.56 -13.12
N LEU A 13 -29.10 -7.04 -11.89
CA LEU A 13 -30.09 -6.50 -10.97
C LEU A 13 -29.61 -5.10 -10.53
N LEU A 14 -30.20 -4.07 -11.15
CA LEU A 14 -30.06 -2.68 -10.76
C LEU A 14 -30.60 -2.50 -9.32
N LEU A 15 -29.70 -2.36 -8.35
CA LEU A 15 -30.02 -1.83 -7.03
C LEU A 15 -30.21 -0.31 -7.16
N GLN A 16 -31.46 0.11 -7.37
CA GLN A 16 -31.85 1.48 -7.10
C GLN A 16 -31.88 1.69 -5.58
N MET A 17 -30.86 2.38 -5.06
CA MET A 17 -30.89 2.90 -3.71
C MET A 17 -31.84 4.10 -3.64
N LYS A 18 -33.03 3.89 -3.07
CA LYS A 18 -33.86 4.98 -2.56
C LYS A 18 -33.25 5.49 -1.25
N GLU A 19 -33.07 6.81 -1.17
CA GLU A 19 -32.56 7.51 0.00
C GLU A 19 -33.43 7.28 1.25
N GLY A 20 -32.76 7.09 2.39
CA GLY A 20 -33.34 7.32 3.71
C GLY A 20 -34.17 6.17 4.29
N ARG A 21 -33.49 5.17 4.88
CA ARG A 21 -33.75 4.57 6.22
C ARG A 21 -32.97 3.26 6.37
N LEU A 22 -32.38 3.07 7.55
CA LEU A 22 -31.82 1.79 8.01
C LEU A 22 -32.90 0.70 7.92
N CYS A 23 -32.69 -0.30 7.07
CA CYS A 23 -33.48 -1.53 7.09
C CYS A 23 -32.54 -2.74 7.16
N SER A 24 -32.62 -3.47 8.28
CA SER A 24 -32.10 -4.82 8.42
C SER A 24 -32.88 -5.75 7.48
N CYS A 25 -32.21 -6.41 6.54
CA CYS A 25 -32.84 -7.43 5.71
C CYS A 25 -32.75 -8.80 6.40
N ILE A 26 -33.89 -9.28 6.89
CA ILE A 26 -34.12 -10.67 7.31
C ILE A 26 -34.54 -11.45 6.05
N PHE A 27 -33.82 -12.51 5.71
CA PHE A 27 -34.19 -13.41 4.63
C PHE A 27 -35.29 -14.38 5.09
N PRO A 28 -36.35 -14.63 4.30
CA PRO A 28 -37.36 -15.63 4.63
C PRO A 28 -36.85 -17.05 4.39
N LYS A 29 -37.27 -17.96 5.28
CA LYS A 29 -36.97 -19.39 5.28
C LYS A 29 -37.61 -20.13 4.09
N THR A 30 -36.90 -21.18 3.69
CA THR A 30 -37.33 -22.46 3.08
C THR A 30 -37.85 -22.49 1.64
N GLN A 31 -37.11 -23.20 0.80
CA GLN A 31 -37.57 -24.49 0.24
C GLN A 31 -36.38 -25.46 0.14
N GLN A 32 -36.49 -26.57 0.86
CA GLN A 32 -35.58 -27.72 0.81
C GLN A 32 -35.92 -28.57 -0.41
N PHE A 33 -34.91 -28.95 -1.19
CA PHE A 33 -34.90 -30.22 -1.89
C PHE A 33 -33.70 -31.03 -1.41
N TRP A 34 -34.00 -32.18 -0.81
CA TRP A 34 -33.06 -33.12 -0.23
C TRP A 34 -32.57 -34.10 -1.30
N ILE A 35 -31.26 -34.22 -1.48
CA ILE A 35 -30.58 -35.52 -1.62
C ILE A 35 -29.17 -35.41 -0.97
N GLY A 36 -29.00 -36.08 0.18
CA GLY A 36 -27.78 -36.86 0.45
C GLY A 36 -26.58 -36.25 1.21
N ILE A 37 -26.62 -36.40 2.54
CA ILE A 37 -25.50 -36.67 3.49
C ILE A 37 -24.74 -35.46 4.10
N PRO A 38 -24.53 -35.44 5.44
CA PRO A 38 -24.31 -34.24 6.23
C PRO A 38 -22.84 -34.05 6.63
N ASN A 39 -22.42 -32.80 6.87
CA ASN A 39 -21.55 -32.46 8.00
C ASN A 39 -21.59 -30.95 8.24
N TYR A 40 -22.13 -30.57 9.40
CA TYR A 40 -22.08 -29.21 9.92
C TYR A 40 -20.63 -28.86 10.27
N CYS A 41 -20.13 -27.73 9.78
CA CYS A 41 -19.02 -27.02 10.39
C CYS A 41 -19.45 -25.57 10.58
N THR A 42 -19.81 -25.20 11.81
CA THR A 42 -20.16 -23.83 12.18
C THR A 42 -18.86 -23.04 12.31
N VAL A 43 -18.45 -22.34 11.25
CA VAL A 43 -17.38 -21.35 11.35
C VAL A 43 -17.98 -20.08 11.98
N ARG A 44 -17.75 -19.88 13.28
CA ARG A 44 -17.95 -18.57 13.91
C ARG A 44 -16.93 -17.61 13.33
N VAL A 45 -17.41 -16.67 12.51
CA VAL A 45 -16.62 -15.53 12.04
C VAL A 45 -16.27 -14.65 13.25
N PRO A 46 -14.99 -14.34 13.52
CA PRO A 46 -14.66 -13.38 14.56
C PRO A 46 -15.17 -12.00 14.13
N HIS A 47 -15.96 -11.36 15.00
CA HIS A 47 -16.40 -9.98 14.86
C HIS A 47 -15.19 -9.03 14.94
N ASN A 48 -14.51 -8.80 13.82
CA ASN A 48 -13.78 -7.57 13.61
C ASN A 48 -14.64 -6.67 12.72
N ARG A 49 -15.24 -5.65 13.35
CA ARG A 49 -15.88 -4.55 12.64
C ARG A 49 -14.80 -3.85 11.81
N VAL A 50 -14.81 -4.06 10.50
CA VAL A 50 -14.14 -3.16 9.58
C VAL A 50 -15.01 -1.90 9.55
N GLU A 51 -14.53 -0.80 10.13
CA GLU A 51 -15.18 0.50 10.01
C GLU A 51 -14.98 1.02 8.59
N PHE A 52 -16.07 1.04 7.81
CA PHE A 52 -16.09 1.68 6.50
C PHE A 52 -16.56 3.13 6.68
N GLN A 53 -15.65 4.08 6.47
CA GLN A 53 -16.00 5.50 6.39
C GLN A 53 -16.14 5.88 4.91
N VAL A 54 -17.35 6.34 4.53
CA VAL A 54 -17.65 6.82 3.18
C VAL A 54 -17.76 8.34 3.24
N SER A 55 -16.93 9.04 2.48
CA SER A 55 -17.01 10.50 2.35
C SER A 55 -17.40 10.89 0.93
N LYS A 56 -18.42 11.75 0.79
CA LYS A 56 -18.85 12.37 -0.47
C LYS A 56 -18.37 13.82 -0.46
N VAL A 57 -17.71 14.29 -1.53
CA VAL A 57 -17.38 15.72 -1.69
C VAL A 57 -18.32 16.31 -2.72
N ASN A 58 -19.00 17.40 -2.34
CA ASN A 58 -19.65 18.29 -3.30
C ASN A 58 -18.59 19.23 -3.85
N ASP A 59 -18.51 19.33 -5.17
CA ASP A 59 -17.68 20.32 -5.85
C ASP A 59 -18.08 21.73 -5.45
N LYS A 60 -17.15 22.45 -4.80
CA LYS A 60 -16.84 23.86 -5.04
C LYS A 60 -15.59 24.29 -4.25
N GLN A 61 -14.64 24.84 -5.01
CA GLN A 61 -13.54 25.72 -4.62
C GLN A 61 -12.29 25.10 -3.98
N SER A 62 -11.29 24.88 -4.84
CA SER A 62 -9.88 25.06 -4.52
C SER A 62 -9.64 26.51 -4.11
N VAL A 63 -9.45 26.74 -2.82
CA VAL A 63 -8.89 28.00 -2.31
C VAL A 63 -7.59 27.66 -1.59
N VAL A 64 -6.52 28.24 -2.13
CA VAL A 64 -5.18 28.30 -1.56
C VAL A 64 -5.28 28.99 -0.20
N ASP A 65 -5.07 28.25 0.89
CA ASP A 65 -4.94 28.85 2.22
C ASP A 65 -3.53 29.46 2.35
N SER A 66 -3.43 30.72 1.96
CA SER A 66 -2.37 31.62 2.43
C SER A 66 -2.93 32.40 3.63
N ARG A 67 -2.61 31.94 4.83
CA ARG A 67 -2.82 32.72 6.06
C ARG A 67 -1.50 32.82 6.81
N MET A 68 -0.70 33.82 6.43
CA MET A 68 0.23 34.44 7.39
C MET A 68 -0.60 35.28 8.34
N ALA A 69 -0.56 34.92 9.62
CA ALA A 69 -1.11 35.72 10.69
C ALA A 69 -0.26 37.00 10.84
N THR A 70 -0.82 38.13 10.43
CA THR A 70 -0.44 39.45 10.93
C THR A 70 -1.04 39.59 12.33
N SER A 71 -0.19 39.53 13.36
CA SER A 71 -0.51 40.14 14.65
C SER A 71 0.42 41.33 14.83
N ALA A 72 -0.16 42.52 14.66
CA ALA A 72 0.41 43.75 15.13
C ALA A 72 -0.01 43.89 16.61
N GLU A 73 0.96 43.91 17.51
CA GLU A 73 0.79 44.48 18.84
C GLU A 73 1.94 45.46 19.07
N GLU A 74 1.58 46.74 19.04
CA GLU A 74 2.40 47.83 19.52
C GLU A 74 2.56 47.70 21.03
N THR A 75 3.80 47.68 21.53
CA THR A 75 4.08 48.20 22.87
C THR A 75 5.44 48.90 22.84
N LYS A 76 5.38 50.22 23.02
CA LYS A 76 6.51 51.13 23.20
C LYS A 76 7.13 50.91 24.58
N THR A 77 8.45 50.70 24.64
CA THR A 77 9.30 51.23 25.73
C THR A 77 10.71 51.56 25.22
N SER A 78 11.30 52.56 25.86
CA SER A 78 12.39 53.46 25.49
C SER A 78 13.84 52.93 25.49
N VAL A 79 14.62 53.48 24.55
CA VAL A 79 15.97 54.09 24.68
C VAL A 79 17.09 53.28 25.34
N GLY A 80 18.15 53.01 24.54
CA GLY A 80 19.53 53.05 25.05
C GLY A 80 20.60 52.23 24.32
N LYS A 81 21.45 52.95 23.57
CA LYS A 81 22.87 52.68 23.23
C LYS A 81 23.22 51.71 22.09
N SER A 82 23.79 52.30 21.02
CA SER A 82 24.76 51.69 20.11
C SER A 82 26.10 51.42 20.82
N PRO A 83 26.93 50.49 20.33
CA PRO A 83 27.91 50.90 19.32
C PRO A 83 28.13 49.88 18.18
N SER A 84 28.64 50.47 17.10
CA SER A 84 29.35 49.91 15.95
C SER A 84 30.03 48.54 16.11
N GLY A 85 29.78 47.65 15.15
CA GLY A 85 30.56 46.45 14.89
C GLY A 85 30.12 45.79 13.58
N VAL A 86 30.85 46.08 12.50
CA VAL A 86 30.72 45.44 11.19
C VAL A 86 31.21 43.99 11.29
N GLY A 87 30.43 43.04 10.80
CA GLY A 87 30.81 41.62 10.78
C GLY A 87 29.70 40.72 10.25
N ASP A 88 29.61 40.67 8.92
CA ASP A 88 29.12 39.57 8.08
C ASP A 88 28.43 38.39 8.80
N GLY A 89 27.10 38.38 8.80
CA GLY A 89 26.30 37.35 9.49
C GLY A 89 24.90 37.12 8.90
N ARG A 90 24.66 37.54 7.65
CA ARG A 90 23.33 37.49 7.00
C ARG A 90 23.31 36.66 5.71
N GLN A 91 23.91 35.48 5.74
CA GLN A 91 23.65 34.43 4.75
C GLN A 91 23.10 33.11 5.35
N HIS A 92 22.86 33.06 6.66
CA HIS A 92 22.21 31.93 7.33
C HIS A 92 20.84 32.29 7.89
N SER A 93 19.92 32.69 7.01
CA SER A 93 18.49 32.68 7.35
C SER A 93 17.68 32.74 6.06
N LEU A 94 16.83 31.72 5.85
CA LEU A 94 15.96 31.47 4.68
C LEU A 94 16.45 30.40 3.68
N GLN A 95 17.13 29.34 4.13
CA GLN A 95 16.69 28.02 3.64
C GLN A 95 15.44 27.69 4.45
N ALA A 96 14.26 27.84 3.86
CA ALA A 96 13.07 27.19 4.39
C ALA A 96 13.45 25.72 4.57
N GLN A 97 13.51 25.22 5.82
CA GLN A 97 13.78 23.82 6.09
C GLN A 97 12.73 23.02 5.31
N MET A 98 13.11 22.48 4.16
CA MET A 98 12.23 21.62 3.40
C MET A 98 11.90 20.44 4.30
N LYS A 99 10.61 20.22 4.54
CA LYS A 99 10.15 19.08 5.34
C LYS A 99 10.78 17.80 4.76
N PRO A 100 11.31 16.89 5.60
CA PRO A 100 11.92 15.66 5.11
C PRO A 100 10.93 14.90 4.21
N ILE A 101 11.42 14.28 3.15
CA ILE A 101 10.59 13.53 2.20
C ILE A 101 10.67 12.05 2.56
N ASN A 102 9.54 11.35 2.48
CA ASN A 102 9.45 9.91 2.66
C ASN A 102 8.71 9.29 1.48
N LEU A 103 8.94 8.01 1.20
CA LEU A 103 8.15 7.23 0.26
C LEU A 103 7.33 6.19 1.01
N SER A 104 6.06 5.98 0.64
CA SER A 104 5.22 4.93 1.22
C SER A 104 4.52 4.11 0.14
N PHE A 105 4.69 2.79 0.20
CA PHE A 105 4.15 1.84 -0.76
C PHE A 105 2.99 1.04 -0.15
N ALA A 106 1.85 1.04 -0.84
CA ALA A 106 0.63 0.37 -0.41
C ALA A 106 0.73 -1.16 -0.33
N ALA A 107 -0.04 -1.80 0.54
CA ALA A 107 -0.30 -3.24 0.49
C ALA A 107 -1.11 -3.60 -0.75
N CYS A 108 -0.65 -4.57 -1.53
CA CYS A 108 -1.30 -4.92 -2.79
C CYS A 108 -1.00 -6.34 -3.32
N GLY A 109 -0.40 -7.22 -2.51
CA GLY A 109 -0.12 -8.62 -2.88
C GLY A 109 0.57 -8.75 -4.25
N PHE A 110 0.00 -9.54 -5.16
CA PHE A 110 0.56 -9.75 -6.51
C PHE A 110 0.60 -8.50 -7.40
N LEU A 111 -0.13 -7.43 -7.05
CA LEU A 111 0.04 -6.13 -7.70
C LEU A 111 1.33 -5.40 -7.28
N GLY A 112 2.16 -6.00 -6.42
CA GLY A 112 3.50 -5.53 -6.11
C GLY A 112 4.38 -5.29 -7.35
N ILE A 113 4.03 -5.92 -8.47
CA ILE A 113 4.66 -5.66 -9.78
C ILE A 113 4.54 -4.19 -10.22
N TYR A 114 3.44 -3.50 -9.87
CA TYR A 114 3.28 -2.06 -10.08
C TYR A 114 4.31 -1.27 -9.27
N HIS A 115 4.54 -1.66 -8.00
CA HIS A 115 5.54 -1.03 -7.14
C HIS A 115 6.96 -1.23 -7.67
N LEU A 116 7.26 -2.37 -8.28
CA LEU A 116 8.55 -2.59 -8.94
C LEU A 116 8.73 -1.67 -10.15
N GLY A 117 7.67 -1.43 -10.93
CA GLY A 117 7.68 -0.43 -12.00
C GLY A 117 7.94 0.98 -11.47
N ALA A 118 7.26 1.35 -10.38
CA ALA A 118 7.48 2.63 -9.71
C ALA A 118 8.91 2.77 -9.17
N ALA A 119 9.42 1.72 -8.51
CA ALA A 119 10.79 1.67 -8.01
C ALA A 119 11.81 1.82 -9.16
N ALA A 120 11.58 1.18 -10.31
CA ALA A 120 12.44 1.32 -11.48
C ALA A 120 12.46 2.76 -12.02
N ALA A 121 11.30 3.43 -12.06
CA ALA A 121 11.22 4.84 -12.46
C ALA A 121 11.95 5.75 -11.47
N PHE A 122 11.79 5.54 -10.15
CA PHE A 122 12.55 6.28 -9.15
C PHE A 122 14.06 6.07 -9.29
N HIS A 123 14.50 4.83 -9.46
CA HIS A 123 15.92 4.51 -9.60
C HIS A 123 16.53 5.14 -10.87
N ARG A 124 15.78 5.13 -11.98
CA ARG A 124 16.23 5.63 -13.28
C ARG A 124 16.19 7.15 -13.39
N HIS A 125 15.09 7.77 -12.96
CA HIS A 125 14.77 9.18 -13.23
C HIS A 125 14.56 10.03 -11.98
N GLY A 126 14.47 9.42 -10.80
CA GLY A 126 14.16 10.08 -9.54
C GLY A 126 15.35 10.25 -8.60
N LYS A 127 16.59 10.14 -9.09
CA LYS A 127 17.81 10.20 -8.26
C LYS A 127 17.85 11.47 -7.40
N LYS A 128 17.40 12.61 -7.94
CA LYS A 128 17.23 13.87 -7.21
C LYS A 128 16.39 13.71 -5.95
N LEU A 129 15.19 13.15 -6.10
CA LEU A 129 14.25 12.92 -5.01
C LEU A 129 14.83 11.94 -4.00
N LEU A 130 15.41 10.83 -4.47
CA LEU A 130 15.95 9.77 -3.61
C LEU A 130 17.08 10.26 -2.69
N ARG A 131 17.87 11.27 -3.10
CA ARG A 131 18.87 11.92 -2.23
C ARG A 131 18.24 12.61 -1.01
N ASP A 132 17.02 13.12 -1.16
CA ASP A 132 16.30 13.86 -0.12
C ASP A 132 15.37 12.95 0.71
N VAL A 133 15.08 11.73 0.24
CA VAL A 133 14.26 10.75 0.95
C VAL A 133 14.96 10.29 2.23
N LYS A 134 14.31 10.49 3.37
CA LYS A 134 14.82 10.08 4.68
C LYS A 134 14.31 8.70 5.09
N ALA A 135 13.07 8.39 4.78
CA ALA A 135 12.46 7.12 5.13
C ALA A 135 11.62 6.52 4.01
N PHE A 136 11.56 5.20 4.01
CA PHE A 136 10.75 4.35 3.15
C PHE A 136 9.79 3.60 4.06
N ALA A 137 8.53 3.49 3.66
CA ALA A 137 7.50 2.81 4.40
C ALA A 137 6.71 1.89 3.49
N GLY A 138 6.12 0.85 4.07
CA GLY A 138 5.20 0.02 3.31
C GLY A 138 4.55 -1.07 4.13
N ALA A 139 3.57 -1.71 3.51
CA ALA A 139 2.86 -2.86 4.04
C ALA A 139 2.82 -3.97 2.97
N SER A 140 2.95 -5.22 3.38
CA SER A 140 2.89 -6.38 2.47
C SER A 140 3.87 -6.21 1.30
N ALA A 141 3.44 -6.48 0.06
CA ALA A 141 4.24 -6.26 -1.14
C ALA A 141 4.84 -4.85 -1.27
N GLY A 142 4.20 -3.83 -0.70
CA GLY A 142 4.76 -2.48 -0.63
C GLY A 142 6.00 -2.39 0.26
N SER A 143 6.04 -3.12 1.38
CA SER A 143 7.23 -3.17 2.25
C SER A 143 8.42 -3.86 1.58
N LEU A 144 8.15 -4.88 0.74
CA LEU A 144 9.18 -5.55 -0.06
C LEU A 144 9.77 -4.61 -1.11
N ALA A 145 8.93 -3.89 -1.85
CA ALA A 145 9.38 -2.90 -2.83
C ALA A 145 10.16 -1.75 -2.18
N ALA A 146 9.70 -1.27 -1.01
CA ALA A 146 10.38 -0.26 -0.22
C ALA A 146 11.78 -0.71 0.21
N ALA A 147 11.92 -1.95 0.70
CA ALA A 147 13.19 -2.54 1.10
C ALA A 147 14.17 -2.65 -0.08
N VAL A 148 13.69 -3.11 -1.24
CA VAL A 148 14.51 -3.24 -2.45
C VAL A 148 14.98 -1.87 -2.95
N LEU A 149 14.08 -0.89 -3.07
CA LEU A 149 14.45 0.45 -3.55
C LEU A 149 15.44 1.15 -2.61
N LEU A 150 15.30 0.94 -1.30
CA LEU A 150 16.19 1.51 -0.29
C LEU A 150 17.59 0.87 -0.31
N ALA A 151 17.66 -0.46 -0.38
CA ALA A 151 18.90 -1.18 -0.08
C ALA A 151 19.63 -1.75 -1.31
N VAL A 152 18.90 -2.08 -2.37
CA VAL A 152 19.43 -2.83 -3.52
C VAL A 152 18.64 -2.55 -4.82
N PRO A 153 18.49 -1.28 -5.24
CA PRO A 153 17.66 -0.93 -6.39
C PRO A 153 18.16 -1.54 -7.73
N GLU A 154 19.42 -1.96 -7.82
CA GLU A 154 19.97 -2.72 -8.94
C GLU A 154 19.28 -4.08 -9.13
N ASN A 155 18.67 -4.64 -8.07
CA ASN A 155 17.98 -5.93 -8.12
C ASN A 155 16.51 -5.83 -8.52
N ILE A 156 15.98 -4.64 -8.88
CA ILE A 156 14.56 -4.49 -9.26
C ILE A 156 14.17 -5.43 -10.41
N GLU A 157 15.05 -5.62 -11.40
CA GLU A 157 14.78 -6.56 -12.51
C GLU A 157 14.72 -8.01 -12.03
N LYS A 158 15.58 -8.40 -11.09
CA LYS A 158 15.54 -9.73 -10.45
C LYS A 158 14.24 -9.92 -9.65
N CYS A 159 13.79 -8.89 -8.93
CA CYS A 159 12.49 -8.89 -8.24
C CYS A 159 11.33 -9.07 -9.22
N LYS A 160 11.39 -8.42 -10.38
CA LYS A 160 10.36 -8.51 -11.43
C LYS A 160 10.24 -9.95 -11.93
N HIS A 161 11.36 -10.60 -12.25
CA HIS A 161 11.38 -12.01 -12.67
C HIS A 161 10.89 -12.95 -11.57
N PHE A 162 11.30 -12.73 -10.31
CA PHE A 162 10.77 -13.50 -9.18
C PHE A 162 9.25 -13.36 -9.07
N ALA A 163 8.72 -12.14 -9.17
CA ALA A 163 7.28 -11.89 -9.09
C ALA A 163 6.51 -12.59 -10.22
N TYR A 164 7.03 -12.62 -11.44
CA TYR A 164 6.41 -13.36 -12.55
C TYR A 164 6.40 -14.87 -12.31
N GLY A 165 7.53 -15.44 -11.91
CA GLY A 165 7.64 -16.88 -11.62
C GLY A 165 6.75 -17.30 -10.46
N PHE A 166 6.72 -16.51 -9.38
CA PHE A 166 5.87 -16.78 -8.22
C PHE A 166 4.38 -16.69 -8.57
N ALA A 167 3.99 -15.69 -9.37
CA ALA A 167 2.63 -15.56 -9.86
C ALA A 167 2.24 -16.72 -10.79
N GLU A 168 3.14 -17.16 -11.66
CA GLU A 168 2.92 -18.32 -12.53
C GLU A 168 2.74 -19.61 -11.73
N GLU A 169 3.60 -19.86 -10.75
CA GLU A 169 3.46 -21.00 -9.85
C GLU A 169 2.09 -21.00 -9.18
N VAL A 170 1.66 -19.88 -8.59
CA VAL A 170 0.36 -19.77 -7.94
C VAL A 170 -0.80 -19.98 -8.92
N ARG A 171 -0.73 -19.44 -10.15
CA ARG A 171 -1.78 -19.66 -11.17
C ARG A 171 -1.92 -21.13 -11.59
N ARG A 172 -0.85 -21.92 -11.53
CA ARG A 172 -0.86 -23.35 -11.89
C ARG A 172 -1.51 -24.23 -10.81
N LEU A 173 -1.70 -23.71 -9.61
CA LEU A 173 -2.30 -24.45 -8.50
C LEU A 173 -3.83 -24.43 -8.58
N ASN A 174 -4.48 -25.58 -8.35
CA ASN A 174 -5.94 -25.74 -8.47
C ASN A 174 -6.76 -24.78 -7.60
N PHE A 175 -6.21 -24.35 -6.46
CA PHE A 175 -6.84 -23.39 -5.56
C PHE A 175 -5.93 -22.18 -5.29
N GLY A 176 -4.99 -21.87 -6.19
CA GLY A 176 -4.02 -20.80 -5.99
C GLY A 176 -3.19 -21.01 -4.72
N ALA A 177 -2.90 -19.93 -3.99
CA ALA A 177 -2.07 -19.95 -2.79
C ALA A 177 -2.65 -20.79 -1.64
N VAL A 178 -3.97 -21.05 -1.62
CA VAL A 178 -4.62 -21.88 -0.58
C VAL A 178 -4.62 -23.37 -0.91
N THR A 179 -3.91 -23.78 -1.95
CA THR A 179 -3.79 -25.19 -2.33
C THR A 179 -3.12 -26.01 -1.22
N PRO A 180 -3.73 -27.11 -0.75
CA PRO A 180 -3.16 -27.93 0.32
C PRO A 180 -1.75 -28.41 -0.02
N GLY A 181 -0.81 -28.20 0.90
CA GLY A 181 0.60 -28.58 0.74
C GLY A 181 1.48 -27.55 0.04
N TYR A 182 0.90 -26.48 -0.53
CA TYR A 182 1.67 -25.34 -1.02
C TYR A 182 2.14 -24.46 0.14
N ASP A 183 3.42 -24.06 0.14
CA ASP A 183 4.00 -23.18 1.15
C ASP A 183 4.36 -21.83 0.53
N PHE A 184 3.36 -20.95 0.47
CA PHE A 184 3.51 -19.59 -0.05
C PHE A 184 4.64 -18.82 0.67
N MET A 185 4.75 -18.98 1.99
CA MET A 185 5.72 -18.24 2.80
C MET A 185 7.14 -18.74 2.61
N LYS A 186 7.32 -20.04 2.35
CA LYS A 186 8.62 -20.59 1.99
C LYS A 186 9.13 -20.02 0.66
N THR A 187 8.32 -20.06 -0.40
CA THR A 187 8.71 -19.50 -1.71
C THR A 187 9.02 -18.00 -1.60
N LEU A 188 8.19 -17.25 -0.86
CA LEU A 188 8.43 -15.82 -0.62
C LEU A 188 9.75 -15.58 0.13
N ARG A 189 10.02 -16.38 1.18
CA ARG A 189 11.26 -16.28 1.96
C ARG A 189 12.50 -16.54 1.10
N GLU A 190 12.50 -17.60 0.29
CA GLU A 190 13.59 -17.92 -0.63
C GLU A 190 13.86 -16.76 -1.60
N GLY A 191 12.79 -16.13 -2.12
CA GLY A 191 12.88 -14.92 -2.92
C GLY A 191 13.59 -13.78 -2.20
N ILE A 192 13.12 -13.42 -1.00
CA ILE A 192 13.69 -12.35 -0.17
C ILE A 192 15.17 -12.64 0.14
N GLU A 193 15.50 -13.86 0.55
CA GLU A 193 16.86 -14.29 0.88
C GLU A 193 17.80 -14.22 -0.32
N SER A 194 17.30 -14.48 -1.53
CA SER A 194 18.10 -14.44 -2.76
C SER A 194 18.32 -13.02 -3.31
N ILE A 195 17.46 -12.06 -2.96
CA ILE A 195 17.42 -10.70 -3.51
C ILE A 195 18.09 -9.70 -2.58
N LEU A 196 17.80 -9.77 -1.28
CA LEU A 196 18.30 -8.79 -0.32
C LEU A 196 19.73 -9.11 0.12
N PRO A 197 20.60 -8.09 0.23
CA PRO A 197 22.00 -8.29 0.62
C PRO A 197 22.12 -8.72 2.09
N SER A 198 23.32 -9.08 2.53
CA SER A 198 23.58 -9.57 3.89
C SER A 198 23.43 -8.49 4.98
N ASP A 199 23.76 -7.25 4.64
CA ASP A 199 23.77 -6.06 5.50
C ASP A 199 22.46 -5.25 5.42
N VAL A 200 21.43 -5.77 4.73
CA VAL A 200 20.16 -5.06 4.49
C VAL A 200 19.50 -4.51 5.75
N HIS A 201 19.65 -5.18 6.88
CA HIS A 201 19.10 -4.77 8.18
C HIS A 201 19.77 -3.50 8.72
N GLU A 202 21.07 -3.31 8.47
CA GLU A 202 21.81 -2.12 8.84
C GLU A 202 21.40 -0.93 7.97
N ILE A 203 21.20 -1.15 6.66
CA ILE A 203 20.72 -0.12 5.72
C ILE A 203 19.27 0.31 6.05
N ALA A 204 18.44 -0.67 6.46
CA ALA A 204 17.03 -0.49 6.78
C ALA A 204 16.80 0.17 8.16
N GLU A 205 17.78 0.09 9.06
CA GLU A 205 17.69 0.59 10.44
C GLU A 205 17.29 2.07 10.48
N ASN A 206 16.13 2.37 11.08
CA ASN A 206 15.50 3.69 11.16
C ASN A 206 15.24 4.39 9.82
N ARG A 207 15.32 3.65 8.70
CA ARG A 207 15.04 4.14 7.35
C ARG A 207 13.91 3.40 6.67
N LEU A 208 13.67 2.14 7.03
CA LEU A 208 12.54 1.35 6.56
C LEU A 208 11.49 1.21 7.67
N TYR A 209 10.23 1.47 7.36
CA TYR A 209 9.10 1.34 8.27
C TYR A 209 8.12 0.30 7.73
N VAL A 210 8.10 -0.87 8.34
CA VAL A 210 7.27 -2.00 7.91
C VAL A 210 6.02 -2.07 8.76
N SER A 211 4.86 -1.95 8.11
CA SER A 211 3.55 -2.13 8.75
C SER A 211 3.28 -3.59 9.02
N VAL A 212 2.96 -3.92 10.27
CA VAL A 212 2.55 -5.26 10.70
C VAL A 212 1.34 -5.17 11.62
N THR A 213 0.51 -6.20 11.61
CA THR A 213 -0.67 -6.30 12.48
C THR A 213 -0.41 -7.33 13.57
N ASN A 214 -0.60 -6.98 14.84
CA ASN A 214 -0.54 -7.95 15.93
C ASN A 214 -1.72 -8.93 15.81
N SER A 215 -1.44 -10.22 15.75
CA SER A 215 -2.47 -11.22 15.46
C SER A 215 -3.51 -11.40 16.58
N LYS A 216 -3.17 -10.99 17.81
CA LYS A 216 -4.02 -11.14 18.99
C LYS A 216 -4.79 -9.88 19.32
N SER A 217 -4.13 -8.71 19.34
CA SER A 217 -4.80 -7.44 19.64
C SER A 217 -5.45 -6.81 18.42
N GLY A 218 -5.02 -7.15 17.20
CA GLY A 218 -5.45 -6.49 15.96
C GLY A 218 -4.86 -5.09 15.80
N GLU A 219 -3.90 -4.69 16.63
CA GLU A 219 -3.27 -3.37 16.56
C GLU A 219 -2.18 -3.34 15.49
N ASN A 220 -2.03 -2.17 14.86
CA ASN A 220 -0.99 -1.94 13.86
C ASN A 220 0.29 -1.41 14.51
N HIS A 221 1.44 -1.89 14.04
CA HIS A 221 2.76 -1.40 14.43
C HIS A 221 3.61 -1.11 13.20
N LEU A 222 4.43 -0.05 13.28
CA LEU A 222 5.46 0.26 12.29
C LEU A 222 6.82 -0.13 12.86
N VAL A 223 7.36 -1.25 12.39
CA VAL A 223 8.69 -1.72 12.81
C VAL A 223 9.75 -1.05 11.95
N SER A 224 10.75 -0.46 12.59
CA SER A 224 11.86 0.24 11.93
C SER A 224 13.25 -0.11 12.48
N ASN A 225 13.31 -1.02 13.45
CA ASN A 225 14.55 -1.52 14.04
C ASN A 225 14.69 -3.02 13.77
N PHE A 226 15.85 -3.41 13.23
CA PHE A 226 16.14 -4.75 12.75
C PHE A 226 17.49 -5.23 13.28
N PRO A 227 17.52 -5.94 14.43
CA PRO A 227 18.78 -6.37 15.05
C PRO A 227 19.64 -7.30 14.18
N SER A 228 19.03 -7.97 13.20
CA SER A 228 19.71 -8.86 12.26
C SER A 228 18.99 -8.91 10.92
N ARG A 229 19.67 -9.41 9.89
CA ARG A 229 19.05 -9.73 8.60
C ARG A 229 17.84 -10.66 8.74
N GLU A 230 17.96 -11.67 9.61
CA GLU A 230 16.88 -12.62 9.86
C GLU A 230 15.65 -11.93 10.47
N ASP A 231 15.86 -10.97 11.36
CA ASP A 231 14.78 -10.19 11.96
C ASP A 231 14.07 -9.32 10.93
N LEU A 232 14.81 -8.67 10.03
CA LEU A 232 14.19 -7.94 8.91
C LEU A 232 13.36 -8.89 8.03
N ILE A 233 13.92 -10.04 7.65
CA ILE A 233 13.22 -11.03 6.81
C ILE A 233 11.93 -11.49 7.50
N LYS A 234 11.97 -11.81 8.80
CA LYS A 234 10.77 -12.16 9.57
C LYS A 234 9.73 -11.05 9.57
N VAL A 235 10.14 -9.80 9.74
CA VAL A 235 9.21 -8.65 9.73
C VAL A 235 8.59 -8.45 8.35
N LEU A 236 9.35 -8.59 7.25
CA LEU A 236 8.82 -8.53 5.88
C LEU A 236 7.85 -9.69 5.62
N LEU A 237 8.19 -10.91 6.03
CA LEU A 237 7.31 -12.08 5.93
C LEU A 237 6.02 -11.87 6.74
N ALA A 238 6.12 -11.35 7.97
CA ALA A 238 4.97 -11.01 8.79
C ALA A 238 4.07 -9.99 8.09
N SER A 239 4.67 -8.94 7.51
CA SER A 239 3.96 -7.90 6.77
C SER A 239 3.23 -8.43 5.53
N SER A 240 3.63 -9.57 4.98
CA SER A 240 3.02 -10.26 3.84
C SER A 240 2.18 -11.49 4.21
N PHE A 241 2.00 -11.79 5.50
CA PHE A 241 1.28 -12.98 5.94
C PHE A 241 -0.24 -12.73 6.05
N ILE A 242 -0.99 -12.99 4.98
CA ILE A 242 -2.45 -12.93 5.01
C ILE A 242 -2.99 -14.25 5.62
N PRO A 243 -3.69 -14.23 6.77
CA PRO A 243 -4.18 -15.45 7.40
C PRO A 243 -5.06 -16.28 6.47
N VAL A 244 -4.95 -17.61 6.56
CA VAL A 244 -5.63 -18.61 5.70
C VAL A 244 -5.14 -18.61 4.25
N TYR A 245 -4.80 -17.45 3.68
CA TYR A 245 -4.29 -17.32 2.33
C TYR A 245 -2.81 -17.73 2.21
N ALA A 246 -1.94 -17.13 3.02
CA ALA A 246 -0.50 -17.41 3.03
C ALA A 246 -0.11 -18.55 3.98
N GLY A 247 -1.01 -18.95 4.87
CA GLY A 247 -0.80 -20.04 5.82
C GLY A 247 -1.66 -19.92 7.07
N ILE A 248 -1.47 -20.86 8.01
CA ILE A 248 -2.26 -20.94 9.25
C ILE A 248 -1.51 -20.34 10.45
N LYS A 249 -0.18 -20.48 10.50
CA LYS A 249 0.64 -20.06 11.64
C LYS A 249 1.21 -18.67 11.38
N PRO A 250 0.81 -17.64 12.15
CA PRO A 250 1.40 -16.31 12.06
C PRO A 250 2.90 -16.32 12.31
N VAL A 251 3.59 -15.28 11.82
CA VAL A 251 5.04 -15.14 11.99
C VAL A 251 5.34 -14.67 13.40
N GLU A 252 6.29 -15.32 14.07
CA GLU A 252 6.74 -14.92 15.41
C GLU A 252 7.94 -13.98 15.33
N PHE A 253 7.82 -12.82 15.99
CA PHE A 253 8.88 -11.83 16.09
C PHE A 253 8.79 -11.14 17.47
N LYS A 254 9.93 -11.09 18.18
CA LYS A 254 10.05 -10.54 19.55
C LYS A 254 8.99 -11.09 20.53
N GLY A 255 8.74 -12.40 20.48
CA GLY A 255 7.79 -13.10 21.36
C GLY A 255 6.31 -12.81 21.08
N GLN A 256 6.00 -12.11 19.98
CA GLN A 256 4.64 -11.81 19.55
C GLN A 256 4.38 -12.38 18.16
N LYS A 257 3.09 -12.55 17.83
CA LYS A 257 2.63 -13.10 16.56
C LYS A 257 2.08 -11.99 15.68
N TRP A 258 2.55 -11.98 14.43
CA TRP A 258 2.32 -10.89 13.49
C TRP A 258 1.75 -11.43 12.18
N ILE A 259 0.88 -10.64 11.57
CA ILE A 259 0.22 -10.89 10.29
C ILE A 259 0.29 -9.63 9.42
N ASP A 260 -0.22 -9.73 8.20
CA ASP A 260 -0.11 -8.70 7.17
C ASP A 260 -0.54 -7.32 7.69
N GLY A 261 0.33 -6.32 7.51
CA GLY A 261 0.08 -4.94 7.94
C GLY A 261 -1.02 -4.26 7.12
N GLY A 262 -1.23 -4.71 5.89
CA GLY A 262 -2.29 -4.30 4.98
C GLY A 262 -3.69 -4.53 5.50
N LEU A 263 -3.87 -5.36 6.53
CA LEU A 263 -5.15 -5.57 7.19
C LEU A 263 -5.57 -4.38 8.08
N THR A 264 -4.62 -3.56 8.53
CA THR A 264 -4.88 -2.47 9.50
C THR A 264 -4.31 -1.12 9.07
N ASN A 265 -3.16 -1.10 8.41
CA ASN A 265 -2.50 0.09 7.87
C ASN A 265 -1.76 -0.29 6.59
N GLY A 266 -2.50 -0.33 5.48
CA GLY A 266 -2.00 -0.72 4.16
C GLY A 266 -1.18 0.35 3.46
N LEU A 267 -1.30 1.62 3.85
CA LEU A 267 -0.47 2.69 3.29
C LEU A 267 0.04 3.58 4.43
N PRO A 268 1.16 3.23 5.06
CA PRO A 268 1.65 3.91 6.26
C PRO A 268 2.17 5.32 5.96
N ILE A 269 1.50 6.34 6.51
CA ILE A 269 1.97 7.73 6.48
C ILE A 269 2.83 8.00 7.71
N LEU A 270 4.08 8.45 7.49
CA LEU A 270 4.99 8.76 8.59
C LEU A 270 4.66 10.12 9.23
N PRO A 271 4.81 10.25 10.57
CA PRO A 271 4.37 11.44 11.30
C PRO A 271 5.22 12.69 11.01
N VAL A 272 6.46 12.51 10.55
CA VAL A 272 7.40 13.60 10.29
C VAL A 272 7.72 13.62 8.79
N GLY A 273 7.52 14.78 8.15
CA GLY A 273 7.84 14.99 6.75
C GLY A 273 6.66 14.88 5.78
N ARG A 274 6.92 15.09 4.49
CA ARG A 274 5.98 14.81 3.39
C ARG A 274 6.16 13.35 2.98
N THR A 275 5.11 12.54 3.09
CA THR A 275 5.12 11.16 2.60
C THR A 275 4.50 11.11 1.20
N VAL A 276 5.31 10.83 0.18
CA VAL A 276 4.85 10.55 -1.18
C VAL A 276 4.27 9.14 -1.20
N THR A 277 3.05 9.00 -1.69
CA THR A 277 2.27 7.77 -1.64
C THR A 277 2.22 7.05 -2.98
N ILE A 278 2.47 5.73 -2.97
CA ILE A 278 2.49 4.88 -4.15
C ILE A 278 1.49 3.74 -3.96
N SER A 279 0.57 3.57 -4.91
CA SER A 279 -0.43 2.50 -4.87
C SER A 279 -0.90 2.08 -6.27
N PRO A 280 -1.06 0.77 -6.53
CA PRO A 280 -1.70 0.32 -7.76
C PRO A 280 -3.20 0.59 -7.78
N PHE A 281 -3.80 1.06 -6.68
CA PHE A 281 -5.22 1.37 -6.59
C PHE A 281 -5.45 2.84 -6.88
N SER A 282 -6.40 3.13 -7.77
CA SER A 282 -6.78 4.52 -8.07
C SER A 282 -7.39 5.18 -6.84
N GLY A 283 -6.99 6.41 -6.52
CA GLY A 283 -7.37 7.07 -5.28
C GLY A 283 -6.84 8.49 -5.19
N ARG A 284 -6.81 9.04 -3.96
CA ARG A 284 -6.24 10.37 -3.68
C ARG A 284 -4.78 10.25 -3.25
N LEU A 285 -3.95 9.74 -4.15
CA LEU A 285 -2.57 9.36 -3.89
C LEU A 285 -1.64 10.08 -4.88
N ASP A 286 -0.36 10.21 -4.54
CA ASP A 286 0.60 10.93 -5.39
C ASP A 286 0.93 10.16 -6.67
N ILE A 287 1.09 8.84 -6.55
CA ILE A 287 1.40 7.91 -7.64
C ILE A 287 0.40 6.76 -7.60
N CYS A 288 -0.58 6.81 -8.49
CA CYS A 288 -1.57 5.76 -8.69
C CYS A 288 -2.21 5.86 -10.09
N PRO A 289 -2.90 4.80 -10.56
CA PRO A 289 -3.62 4.86 -11.83
C PRO A 289 -4.70 5.94 -11.85
N GLU A 290 -4.78 6.68 -12.96
CA GLU A 290 -5.84 7.65 -13.24
C GLU A 290 -7.04 6.97 -13.93
N ASP A 291 -7.86 6.26 -13.16
CA ASP A 291 -9.10 5.71 -13.70
C ASP A 291 -10.13 6.82 -13.89
N LYS A 292 -10.75 6.90 -15.09
CA LYS A 292 -11.84 7.85 -15.35
C LYS A 292 -13.14 7.34 -14.72
N GLY A 293 -13.43 7.78 -13.49
CA GLY A 293 -14.72 7.58 -12.83
C GLY A 293 -15.78 8.57 -13.31
N ARG A 294 -17.07 8.17 -13.33
CA ARG A 294 -18.20 9.11 -13.48
C ARG A 294 -18.61 9.76 -12.16
N VAL A 295 -18.10 9.28 -11.03
CA VAL A 295 -18.47 9.70 -9.66
C VAL A 295 -17.26 9.58 -8.73
N ASP A 296 -16.92 10.66 -8.02
CA ASP A 296 -15.78 10.76 -7.11
C ASP A 296 -16.13 10.24 -5.70
N LEU A 297 -16.42 8.94 -5.60
CA LEU A 297 -16.69 8.28 -4.32
C LEU A 297 -15.46 7.52 -3.83
N TYR A 298 -15.05 7.77 -2.59
CA TYR A 298 -13.87 7.16 -1.97
C TYR A 298 -14.25 6.41 -0.69
N VAL A 299 -13.56 5.29 -0.47
CA VAL A 299 -13.67 4.46 0.72
C VAL A 299 -12.28 4.33 1.36
N LYS A 300 -12.22 4.54 2.67
CA LYS A 300 -10.99 4.29 3.43
C LYS A 300 -10.94 2.81 3.85
N LEU A 301 -9.99 2.07 3.30
CA LEU A 301 -9.72 0.67 3.64
C LEU A 301 -8.31 0.56 4.20
N ALA A 302 -8.17 0.05 5.43
CA ALA A 302 -6.87 -0.08 6.11
C ALA A 302 -6.00 1.20 6.02
N LYS A 303 -6.62 2.37 6.30
CA LYS A 303 -6.01 3.71 6.21
C LYS A 303 -5.59 4.18 4.81
N GLN A 304 -5.95 3.48 3.75
CA GLN A 304 -5.75 3.90 2.37
C GLN A 304 -7.06 4.42 1.75
N ASP A 305 -7.01 5.60 1.14
CA ASP A 305 -8.16 6.18 0.42
C ASP A 305 -8.23 5.63 -1.01
N MET A 306 -9.18 4.72 -1.25
CA MET A 306 -9.38 4.06 -2.54
C MET A 306 -10.66 4.57 -3.21
N MET A 307 -10.60 4.83 -4.51
CA MET A 307 -11.79 5.13 -5.30
C MET A 307 -12.68 3.88 -5.40
N LEU A 308 -13.99 4.05 -5.18
CA LEU A 308 -14.96 2.97 -5.41
C LEU A 308 -15.22 2.84 -6.91
N SER A 309 -14.46 1.95 -7.56
CA SER A 309 -14.58 1.68 -8.99
C SER A 309 -14.52 0.19 -9.28
N LEU A 310 -15.13 -0.24 -10.40
CA LEU A 310 -15.02 -1.62 -10.87
C LEU A 310 -13.54 -2.00 -11.12
N ALA A 311 -12.74 -1.04 -11.61
CA ALA A 311 -11.32 -1.23 -11.81
C ALA A 311 -10.59 -1.55 -10.49
N ASN A 312 -10.86 -0.82 -9.40
CA ASN A 312 -10.26 -1.11 -8.10
C ASN A 312 -10.77 -2.43 -7.49
N LEU A 313 -12.02 -2.82 -7.72
CA LEU A 313 -12.50 -4.16 -7.31
C LEU A 313 -11.77 -5.27 -8.06
N VAL A 314 -11.55 -5.10 -9.37
CA VAL A 314 -10.74 -6.04 -10.17
C VAL A 314 -9.30 -6.08 -9.65
N ARG A 315 -8.70 -4.92 -9.33
CA ARG A 315 -7.35 -4.86 -8.74
C ARG A 315 -7.28 -5.53 -7.38
N LEU A 316 -8.30 -5.37 -6.53
CA LEU A 316 -8.33 -6.01 -5.21
C LEU A 316 -8.38 -7.54 -5.35
N ASN A 317 -9.14 -8.04 -6.32
CA ASN A 317 -9.12 -9.46 -6.66
C ASN A 317 -7.74 -9.89 -7.17
N GLN A 318 -7.14 -9.11 -8.08
CA GLN A 318 -5.82 -9.39 -8.65
C GLN A 318 -4.66 -9.34 -7.64
N ALA A 319 -4.83 -8.61 -6.54
CA ALA A 319 -3.88 -8.61 -5.43
C ALA A 319 -3.79 -9.98 -4.74
N LEU A 320 -4.90 -10.71 -4.68
CA LEU A 320 -4.99 -12.06 -4.09
C LEU A 320 -4.89 -13.17 -5.15
N PHE A 321 -5.28 -12.92 -6.39
CA PHE A 321 -5.26 -13.91 -7.45
C PHE A 321 -4.49 -13.34 -8.63
N PRO A 322 -3.21 -13.75 -8.81
CA PRO A 322 -2.32 -13.09 -9.75
C PRO A 322 -2.92 -13.10 -11.16
N PRO A 323 -2.95 -11.94 -11.86
CA PRO A 323 -3.39 -11.92 -13.25
C PRO A 323 -2.37 -12.60 -14.16
N ASP A 324 -2.68 -12.76 -15.45
CA ASP A 324 -1.73 -13.31 -16.43
C ASP A 324 -0.49 -12.41 -16.62
N GLN A 325 0.52 -12.95 -17.31
CA GLN A 325 1.80 -12.27 -17.49
C GLN A 325 1.67 -10.96 -18.26
N GLU A 326 0.89 -10.91 -19.35
CA GLU A 326 0.67 -9.70 -20.14
C GLU A 326 0.09 -8.58 -19.26
N LYS A 327 -0.89 -8.92 -18.41
CA LYS A 327 -1.48 -7.95 -17.48
C LYS A 327 -0.48 -7.52 -16.41
N MET A 328 0.37 -8.41 -15.91
CA MET A 328 1.42 -8.05 -14.96
C MET A 328 2.48 -7.13 -15.59
N GLU A 329 2.86 -7.35 -16.85
CA GLU A 329 3.75 -6.47 -17.62
C GLU A 329 3.12 -5.08 -17.82
N LEU A 330 1.83 -5.01 -18.15
CA LEU A 330 1.11 -3.75 -18.21
C LEU A 330 1.07 -3.04 -16.86
N LEU A 331 0.85 -3.76 -15.75
CA LEU A 331 0.86 -3.19 -14.41
C LEU A 331 2.24 -2.64 -14.02
N TYR A 332 3.31 -3.33 -14.39
CA TYR A 332 4.68 -2.83 -14.24
C TYR A 332 4.87 -1.51 -15.00
N GLN A 333 4.49 -1.48 -16.27
CA GLN A 333 4.63 -0.29 -17.10
C GLN A 333 3.81 0.89 -16.55
N ASN A 334 2.58 0.64 -16.10
CA ASN A 334 1.75 1.68 -15.48
C ASN A 334 2.43 2.28 -14.23
N GLY A 335 3.02 1.44 -13.37
CA GLY A 335 3.74 1.93 -12.18
C GLY A 335 4.94 2.79 -12.54
N PHE A 336 5.66 2.41 -13.60
CA PHE A 336 6.75 3.21 -14.14
C PHE A 336 6.25 4.56 -14.67
N ASP A 337 5.24 4.55 -15.53
CA ASP A 337 4.72 5.76 -16.21
C ASP A 337 4.07 6.74 -15.23
N ASP A 338 3.29 6.25 -14.27
CA ASP A 338 2.66 7.08 -13.25
C ASP A 338 3.73 7.76 -12.36
N THR A 339 4.82 7.05 -12.05
CA THR A 339 5.94 7.61 -11.29
C THR A 339 6.70 8.65 -12.11
N VAL A 340 6.94 8.41 -13.41
CA VAL A 340 7.53 9.40 -14.31
C VAL A 340 6.68 10.66 -14.37
N ARG A 341 5.35 10.52 -14.48
CA ARG A 341 4.40 11.66 -14.48
C ARG A 341 4.51 12.46 -13.19
N PHE A 342 4.57 11.79 -12.04
CA PHE A 342 4.79 12.43 -10.74
C PHE A 342 6.13 13.19 -10.69
N LEU A 343 7.23 12.54 -11.09
CA LEU A 343 8.56 13.15 -11.07
C LEU A 343 8.63 14.40 -11.96
N LEU A 344 8.00 14.36 -13.13
CA LEU A 344 7.90 15.53 -14.02
C LEU A 344 7.07 16.65 -13.39
N LYS A 345 5.88 16.32 -12.87
CA LYS A 345 4.95 17.28 -12.25
C LYS A 345 5.57 18.01 -11.05
N GLU A 346 6.35 17.30 -10.25
CA GLU A 346 6.96 17.83 -9.01
C GLU A 346 8.42 18.31 -9.21
N ASN A 347 8.91 18.39 -10.45
CA ASN A 347 10.27 18.84 -10.80
C ASN A 347 11.42 18.03 -10.15
N TRP A 348 11.21 16.72 -10.05
CA TRP A 348 12.18 15.73 -9.55
C TRP A 348 12.79 14.86 -10.64
N PHE A 349 12.31 14.96 -11.88
CA PHE A 349 12.79 14.20 -13.02
C PHE A 349 14.22 14.59 -13.42
N GLU A 350 15.10 13.60 -13.59
CA GLU A 350 16.48 13.69 -14.12
C GLU A 350 16.69 12.75 -15.31
#